data_AF-A0A7C1VIS6-F1
#
_entry.id   AF-A0A7C1VIS6-F1
#
_cell.length_a   1.000
_cell.length_b   1.000
_cell.length_c   1.000
_cell.angle_alpha   90.00
_cell.angle_beta   90.00
_cell.angle_gamma   90.00
#
_symmetry.space_group_name_H-M   'P 1'
#
loop_
_entity.id
_entity.type
_entity.pdbx_description
1 polymer ?
#
loop_
_entity_poly.entity_id
_entity_poly.type
_entity_poly.pdbx_seq_one_letter_code
_entity_poly.pdbx_strand_id
1 'polypeptide(L)'
;MFKSLKRNCWSILGLPFDTVNMQQTVTQVLNAIDMKQRCFLSTPNLNFAIACQHDVDFYQSVVDSDLSIADGMPLIWISKLLNIPITERVAGSSLFEQLSSTPRTKKIKVFFFGGEKGVAQCALAQLNANSVGMTGCGFYDPGFVSVDEMSSPDIIKMINASQADFLVIALGAKKGQAWLQKNRHQLNTPVISHLGAVINFVAGSIQRAPILWQRFGLEWVWRIRQEPNLWRRYFSDGLAFFKFLLLNVIPLAIYDRWLKRTADYQLPNALSSEQAESKLINIAGSFHYGNLEKVESLFFKVLQQDNHDEVELNCAQLRYIDSAFIAKLLLFQRYLNKQGRQVSLSNLPCRIKRLLRLNNTLNRFQHK
;
A
#
# COMPACT_ATOMS: atom_id res chain seq x y z
N MET A 1 10.62 -7.68 -13.77
CA MET A 1 10.98 -6.60 -12.81
C MET A 1 9.88 -5.55 -12.67
N PHE A 2 9.24 -5.07 -13.74
CA PHE A 2 8.26 -3.95 -13.70
C PHE A 2 6.77 -4.35 -13.76
N LYS A 3 6.40 -5.58 -13.35
CA LYS A 3 5.00 -6.05 -13.37
C LYS A 3 4.05 -5.14 -12.57
N SER A 4 4.55 -4.40 -11.58
CA SER A 4 3.71 -3.54 -10.75
C SER A 4 3.20 -2.29 -11.49
N LEU A 5 3.81 -1.85 -12.59
CA LEU A 5 3.26 -0.75 -13.40
C LEU A 5 1.92 -1.14 -14.05
N LYS A 6 1.68 -2.43 -14.26
CA LYS A 6 0.41 -2.97 -14.78
C LYS A 6 -0.65 -3.21 -13.69
N ARG A 7 -0.33 -2.96 -12.41
CA ARG A 7 -1.32 -3.09 -11.33
C ARG A 7 -2.47 -2.13 -11.58
N ASN A 8 -3.68 -2.60 -11.35
CA ASN A 8 -4.85 -1.74 -11.32
C ASN A 8 -4.87 -0.98 -10.00
N CYS A 9 -4.23 0.19 -9.97
CA CYS A 9 -4.07 1.00 -8.78
C CYS A 9 -4.70 2.38 -8.93
N TRP A 10 -5.16 2.91 -7.81
CA TRP A 10 -5.69 4.25 -7.67
C TRP A 10 -5.06 4.95 -6.47
N SER A 11 -4.87 6.26 -6.58
CA SER A 11 -4.32 7.07 -5.49
C SER A 11 -5.42 7.54 -4.55
N ILE A 12 -5.26 7.31 -3.26
CA ILE A 12 -6.12 7.87 -2.21
C ILE A 12 -5.22 8.54 -1.18
N LEU A 13 -5.43 9.85 -0.96
CA LEU A 13 -4.62 10.67 -0.03
C LEU A 13 -3.11 10.51 -0.24
N GLY A 14 -2.69 10.31 -1.49
CA GLY A 14 -1.30 10.22 -1.87
C GLY A 14 -0.67 8.84 -1.77
N LEU A 15 -1.44 7.79 -1.44
CA LEU A 15 -0.97 6.40 -1.44
C LEU A 15 -1.60 5.59 -2.59
N PRO A 16 -0.84 4.70 -3.24
CA PRO A 16 -1.40 3.77 -4.22
C PRO A 16 -2.10 2.59 -3.53
N PHE A 17 -3.32 2.29 -3.97
CA PHE A 17 -4.11 1.14 -3.53
C PHE A 17 -4.54 0.30 -4.74
N ASP A 18 -4.45 -1.02 -4.63
CA ASP A 18 -4.95 -1.95 -5.63
C ASP A 18 -6.47 -2.08 -5.55
N THR A 19 -7.13 -2.15 -6.70
CA THR A 19 -8.57 -2.40 -6.81
C THR A 19 -8.83 -3.89 -6.75
N VAL A 20 -8.65 -4.47 -5.57
CA VAL A 20 -8.89 -5.89 -5.31
C VAL A 20 -9.92 -6.07 -4.20
N ASN A 21 -10.78 -7.07 -4.37
CA ASN A 21 -11.64 -7.56 -3.30
C ASN A 21 -10.93 -8.64 -2.48
N MET A 22 -11.60 -9.14 -1.42
CA MET A 22 -11.02 -10.17 -0.56
C MET A 22 -10.63 -11.44 -1.34
N GLN A 23 -11.50 -11.93 -2.23
CA GLN A 23 -11.24 -13.16 -2.99
C GLN A 23 -10.04 -13.01 -3.94
N GLN A 24 -9.96 -11.89 -4.67
CA GLN A 24 -8.83 -11.56 -5.52
C GLN A 24 -7.54 -11.42 -4.72
N THR A 25 -7.61 -10.83 -3.53
CA THR A 25 -6.47 -10.71 -2.61
C THR A 25 -5.97 -12.09 -2.20
N VAL A 26 -6.87 -12.99 -1.78
CA VAL A 26 -6.55 -14.39 -1.47
C VAL A 26 -5.89 -15.06 -2.66
N THR A 27 -6.46 -14.98 -3.85
CA THR A 27 -5.89 -15.57 -5.07
C THR A 27 -4.48 -15.04 -5.36
N GLN A 28 -4.24 -13.74 -5.22
CA GLN A 28 -2.92 -13.16 -5.47
C GLN A 28 -1.88 -13.62 -4.44
N VAL A 29 -2.25 -13.68 -3.16
CA VAL A 29 -1.38 -14.19 -2.09
C VAL A 29 -1.03 -15.66 -2.32
N LEU A 30 -2.02 -16.48 -2.67
CA LEU A 30 -1.81 -17.90 -2.95
C LEU A 30 -0.95 -18.11 -4.20
N ASN A 31 -1.20 -17.36 -5.27
CA ASN A 31 -0.36 -17.42 -6.48
C ASN A 31 1.09 -17.01 -6.19
N ALA A 32 1.31 -16.01 -5.34
CA ALA A 32 2.66 -15.62 -4.92
C ALA A 32 3.37 -16.75 -4.16
N ILE A 33 2.65 -17.44 -3.26
CA ILE A 33 3.17 -18.60 -2.52
C ILE A 33 3.49 -19.76 -3.47
N ASP A 34 2.54 -20.13 -4.32
CA ASP A 34 2.63 -21.31 -5.19
C ASP A 34 3.72 -21.12 -6.27
N MET A 35 3.84 -19.90 -6.81
CA MET A 35 4.88 -19.54 -7.80
C MET A 35 6.20 -19.10 -7.18
N LYS A 36 6.32 -19.10 -5.83
CA LYS A 36 7.48 -18.57 -5.10
C LYS A 36 7.90 -17.17 -5.54
N GLN A 37 6.91 -16.33 -5.87
CA GLN A 37 7.12 -14.94 -6.24
C GLN A 37 7.05 -14.06 -5.00
N ARG A 38 7.97 -13.10 -4.89
CA ARG A 38 7.93 -12.11 -3.80
C ARG A 38 6.67 -11.27 -3.91
N CYS A 39 5.96 -11.14 -2.80
CA CYS A 39 4.79 -10.30 -2.62
C CYS A 39 4.91 -9.62 -1.26
N PHE A 40 5.33 -8.36 -1.26
CA PHE A 40 5.21 -7.51 -0.10
C PHE A 40 3.79 -6.93 -0.03
N LEU A 41 2.98 -7.48 0.88
CA LEU A 41 1.62 -7.01 1.15
C LEU A 41 1.64 -5.89 2.20
N SER A 42 0.97 -4.78 1.90
CA SER A 42 0.64 -3.73 2.86
C SER A 42 -0.87 -3.60 2.99
N THR A 43 -1.34 -3.30 4.19
CA THR A 43 -2.76 -3.07 4.52
C THR A 43 -2.96 -1.65 5.06
N PRO A 44 -2.75 -0.58 4.26
CA PRO A 44 -2.83 0.76 4.81
C PRO A 44 -4.25 1.09 5.24
N ASN A 45 -4.35 1.67 6.43
CA ASN A 45 -5.58 2.20 7.00
C ASN A 45 -5.50 3.74 7.04
N LEU A 46 -6.49 4.38 7.67
CA LEU A 46 -6.50 5.84 7.82
C LEU A 46 -5.25 6.37 8.56
N ASN A 47 -4.81 5.68 9.61
CA ASN A 47 -3.61 6.07 10.36
C ASN A 47 -2.35 6.02 9.48
N PHE A 48 -2.26 5.04 8.57
CA PHE A 48 -1.18 5.00 7.58
C PHE A 48 -1.24 6.21 6.63
N ALA A 49 -2.43 6.53 6.12
CA ALA A 49 -2.61 7.67 5.22
C ALA A 49 -2.24 9.01 5.89
N ILE A 50 -2.54 9.16 7.19
CA ILE A 50 -2.12 10.32 8.00
C ILE A 50 -0.60 10.33 8.19
N ALA A 51 -0.02 9.22 8.66
CA ALA A 51 1.41 9.14 8.97
C ALA A 51 2.29 9.41 7.74
N CYS A 52 1.90 8.89 6.58
CA CYS A 52 2.62 9.11 5.33
C CYS A 52 2.72 10.59 4.95
N GLN A 53 1.80 11.47 5.40
CA GLN A 53 1.88 12.91 5.08
C GLN A 53 3.06 13.62 5.74
N HIS A 54 3.60 13.07 6.83
CA HIS A 54 4.63 13.70 7.65
C HIS A 54 5.91 12.87 7.75
N ASP A 55 5.89 11.64 7.25
CA ASP A 55 7.01 10.69 7.33
C ASP A 55 7.29 10.12 5.94
N VAL A 56 8.37 10.59 5.31
CA VAL A 56 8.77 10.19 3.95
C VAL A 56 9.21 8.73 3.89
N ASP A 57 9.91 8.24 4.91
CA ASP A 57 10.39 6.86 4.97
C ASP A 57 9.21 5.89 5.12
N PHE A 58 8.24 6.24 5.95
CA PHE A 58 7.00 5.47 6.11
C PHE A 58 6.13 5.52 4.84
N TYR A 59 6.06 6.66 4.17
CA TYR A 59 5.41 6.75 2.85
C TYR A 59 6.08 5.81 1.83
N GLN A 60 7.40 5.88 1.73
CA GLN A 60 8.17 5.05 0.80
C GLN A 60 7.96 3.57 1.12
N SER A 61 7.84 3.23 2.41
CA SER A 61 7.62 1.85 2.83
C SER A 61 6.34 1.24 2.27
N VAL A 62 5.26 2.03 2.19
CA VAL A 62 3.95 1.61 1.69
C VAL A 62 3.94 1.57 0.16
N VAL A 63 4.50 2.60 -0.49
CA VAL A 63 4.60 2.65 -1.96
C VAL A 63 5.41 1.47 -2.48
N ASP A 64 6.39 1.00 -1.72
CA ASP A 64 7.21 -0.14 -2.05
C ASP A 64 6.54 -1.52 -1.91
N SER A 65 5.28 -1.58 -1.49
CA SER A 65 4.48 -2.80 -1.50
C SER A 65 4.19 -3.31 -2.91
N ASP A 66 4.17 -4.62 -3.07
CA ASP A 66 3.76 -5.28 -4.32
C ASP A 66 2.23 -5.40 -4.41
N LEU A 67 1.56 -5.40 -3.26
CA LEU A 67 0.11 -5.39 -3.11
C LEU A 67 -0.27 -4.47 -1.94
N SER A 68 -1.15 -3.50 -2.17
CA SER A 68 -1.60 -2.48 -1.21
C SER A 68 -3.13 -2.49 -1.14
N ILE A 69 -3.68 -3.00 -0.04
CA ILE A 69 -5.13 -3.17 0.12
C ILE A 69 -5.69 -2.20 1.16
N ALA A 70 -6.88 -1.67 0.91
CA ALA A 70 -7.52 -0.70 1.79
C ALA A 70 -8.09 -1.37 3.06
N ASP A 71 -7.42 -1.15 4.19
CA ASP A 71 -7.80 -1.70 5.50
C ASP A 71 -8.49 -0.64 6.38
N GLY A 72 -9.67 -0.19 5.96
CA GLY A 72 -10.51 0.66 6.80
C GLY A 72 -11.67 1.31 6.07
N MET A 73 -12.82 1.42 6.75
CA MET A 73 -14.01 2.08 6.21
C MET A 73 -13.79 3.55 5.81
N PRO A 74 -12.99 4.37 6.52
CA PRO A 74 -12.71 5.74 6.07
C PRO A 74 -12.13 5.81 4.65
N LEU A 75 -11.27 4.87 4.26
CA LEU A 75 -10.71 4.80 2.90
C LEU A 75 -11.78 4.43 1.87
N ILE A 76 -12.72 3.54 2.24
CA ILE A 76 -13.86 3.16 1.39
C ILE A 76 -14.86 4.31 1.23
N TRP A 77 -15.07 5.13 2.26
CA TRP A 77 -15.90 6.33 2.15
C TRP A 77 -15.27 7.37 1.22
N ILE A 78 -13.96 7.58 1.36
CA ILE A 78 -13.20 8.48 0.47
C ILE A 78 -13.26 7.96 -0.98
N SER A 79 -13.02 6.68 -1.22
CA SER A 79 -13.07 6.11 -2.57
C SER A 79 -14.44 6.30 -3.22
N LYS A 80 -15.53 6.03 -2.48
CA LYS A 80 -16.91 6.28 -2.94
C LYS A 80 -17.15 7.75 -3.26
N LEU A 81 -16.70 8.67 -2.41
CA LEU A 81 -16.88 10.11 -2.64
C LEU A 81 -16.14 10.59 -3.90
N LEU A 82 -14.97 10.01 -4.18
CA LEU A 82 -14.12 10.30 -5.33
C LEU A 82 -14.45 9.46 -6.58
N ASN A 83 -15.46 8.58 -6.54
CA ASN A 83 -15.78 7.62 -7.60
C ASN A 83 -14.59 6.72 -8.01
N ILE A 84 -13.76 6.34 -7.04
CA ILE A 84 -12.66 5.39 -7.21
C ILE A 84 -13.20 3.96 -7.01
N PRO A 85 -12.88 2.99 -7.88
CA PRO A 85 -13.42 1.62 -7.85
C PRO A 85 -12.79 0.73 -6.76
N ILE A 86 -12.58 1.27 -5.56
CA ILE A 86 -12.19 0.53 -4.35
C ILE A 86 -13.42 0.48 -3.45
N THR A 87 -14.25 -0.55 -3.66
CA THR A 87 -15.59 -0.62 -3.06
C THR A 87 -15.65 -1.47 -1.80
N GLU A 88 -14.65 -2.32 -1.58
CA GLU A 88 -14.60 -3.28 -0.49
C GLU A 88 -13.42 -3.01 0.43
N ARG A 89 -13.67 -3.11 1.74
CA ARG A 89 -12.62 -3.10 2.76
C ARG A 89 -12.01 -4.50 2.87
N VAL A 90 -10.70 -4.61 2.63
CA VAL A 90 -9.96 -5.86 2.80
C VAL A 90 -9.05 -5.72 4.02
N ALA A 91 -9.52 -6.23 5.15
CA ALA A 91 -8.74 -6.19 6.40
C ALA A 91 -7.68 -7.28 6.43
N GLY A 92 -6.47 -6.95 6.89
CA GLY A 92 -5.38 -7.93 6.99
C GLY A 92 -5.73 -9.11 7.92
N SER A 93 -6.49 -8.85 8.99
CA SER A 93 -7.00 -9.91 9.88
C SER A 93 -8.01 -10.84 9.21
N SER A 94 -8.91 -10.29 8.38
CA SER A 94 -9.90 -11.10 7.65
C SER A 94 -9.23 -11.94 6.55
N LEU A 95 -8.22 -11.38 5.87
CA LEU A 95 -7.41 -12.12 4.91
C LEU A 95 -6.69 -13.30 5.59
N PHE A 96 -6.04 -13.05 6.73
CA PHE A 96 -5.36 -14.10 7.48
C PHE A 96 -6.32 -15.20 7.93
N GLU A 97 -7.48 -14.83 8.48
CA GLU A 97 -8.52 -15.77 8.90
C GLU A 97 -9.05 -16.60 7.73
N GLN A 98 -9.34 -15.98 6.58
CA GLN A 98 -9.81 -16.71 5.41
C GLN A 98 -8.77 -17.70 4.88
N LEU A 99 -7.50 -17.32 4.83
CA LEU A 99 -6.43 -18.22 4.42
C LEU A 99 -6.22 -19.36 5.45
N SER A 100 -6.46 -19.12 6.74
CA SER A 100 -6.39 -20.13 7.80
C SER A 100 -7.55 -21.12 7.77
N SER A 101 -8.77 -20.65 7.45
CA SER A 101 -9.99 -21.46 7.43
C SER A 101 -10.27 -22.15 6.10
N THR A 102 -9.55 -21.80 5.02
CA THR A 102 -9.69 -22.46 3.71
C THR A 102 -8.83 -23.73 3.66
N PRO A 103 -9.41 -24.94 3.54
CA PRO A 103 -8.64 -26.17 3.46
C PRO A 103 -7.69 -26.19 2.25
N ARG A 104 -6.47 -26.72 2.44
CA ARG A 104 -5.48 -26.89 1.37
C ARG A 104 -4.79 -28.25 1.48
N THR A 105 -4.48 -28.84 0.33
CA THR A 105 -3.61 -30.03 0.24
C THR A 105 -2.21 -29.72 0.78
N LYS A 106 -1.67 -28.56 0.41
CA LYS A 106 -0.43 -27.99 0.96
C LYS A 106 -0.77 -26.78 1.83
N LYS A 107 -0.73 -26.97 3.14
CA LYS A 107 -0.89 -25.88 4.12
C LYS A 107 0.21 -24.83 3.93
N ILE A 108 -0.16 -23.57 4.11
CA ILE A 108 0.76 -22.43 4.06
C ILE A 108 1.62 -22.44 5.33
N LYS A 109 2.95 -22.44 5.19
CA LYS A 109 3.87 -22.30 6.33
C LYS A 109 3.95 -20.85 6.79
N VAL A 110 3.56 -20.56 8.02
CA VAL A 110 3.54 -19.21 8.61
C VAL A 110 4.65 -19.05 9.64
N PHE A 111 5.42 -17.97 9.54
CA PHE A 111 6.38 -17.57 10.56
C PHE A 111 5.94 -16.25 11.20
N PHE A 112 5.96 -16.18 12.53
CA PHE A 112 5.58 -14.97 13.28
C PHE A 112 6.80 -14.23 13.79
N PHE A 113 6.92 -12.93 13.48
CA PHE A 113 8.03 -12.10 13.91
C PHE A 113 7.54 -10.88 14.68
N GLY A 114 7.97 -10.73 15.94
CA GLY A 114 7.48 -9.68 16.83
C GLY A 114 6.21 -10.05 17.60
N GLY A 115 5.58 -9.05 18.20
CA GLY A 115 4.53 -9.21 19.20
C GLY A 115 5.07 -8.96 20.62
N GLU A 116 4.18 -8.93 21.61
CA GLU A 116 4.60 -8.92 23.01
C GLU A 116 5.12 -10.29 23.43
N LYS A 117 5.87 -10.34 24.54
CA LYS A 117 6.49 -11.55 25.06
C LYS A 117 5.47 -12.69 25.19
N GLY A 118 5.73 -13.81 24.50
CA GLY A 118 4.89 -15.01 24.53
C GLY A 118 3.70 -14.99 23.56
N VAL A 119 3.33 -13.84 22.98
CA VAL A 119 2.19 -13.76 22.06
C VAL A 119 2.48 -14.51 20.76
N ALA A 120 3.67 -14.37 20.19
CA ALA A 120 4.04 -15.06 18.96
C ALA A 120 4.05 -16.59 19.12
N GLN A 121 4.51 -17.07 20.28
CA GLN A 121 4.48 -18.48 20.64
C GLN A 121 3.03 -19.00 20.77
N CYS A 122 2.17 -18.24 21.45
CA CYS A 122 0.75 -18.58 21.57
C CYS A 122 0.06 -18.60 20.19
N ALA A 123 0.32 -17.59 19.35
CA ALA A 123 -0.21 -17.53 17.98
C ALA A 123 0.22 -18.74 17.14
N LEU A 124 1.49 -19.18 17.26
CA LEU A 124 1.97 -20.40 16.60
C LEU A 124 1.16 -21.63 17.05
N ALA A 125 0.99 -21.81 18.36
CA ALA A 125 0.27 -22.94 18.93
C ALA A 125 -1.21 -22.95 18.50
N GLN A 126 -1.89 -21.81 18.60
CA GLN A 126 -3.30 -21.65 18.21
C GLN A 126 -3.51 -21.85 16.71
N LEU A 127 -2.58 -21.36 15.87
CA LEU A 127 -2.64 -21.60 14.43
C LEU A 127 -2.55 -23.09 14.13
N ASN A 128 -1.61 -23.80 14.75
CA ASN A 128 -1.43 -25.24 14.52
C ASN A 128 -2.60 -26.09 15.06
N ALA A 129 -3.26 -25.64 16.14
CA ALA A 129 -4.42 -26.33 16.70
C ALA A 129 -5.69 -26.19 15.84
N ASN A 130 -5.93 -24.99 15.29
CA ASN A 130 -7.24 -24.65 14.73
C ASN A 130 -7.28 -24.50 13.21
N SER A 131 -6.12 -24.32 12.57
CA SER A 131 -6.06 -23.98 11.14
C SER A 131 -6.11 -25.20 10.23
N VAL A 132 -6.98 -25.14 9.22
CA VAL A 132 -7.10 -26.16 8.16
C VAL A 132 -6.32 -25.78 6.90
N GLY A 133 -5.97 -24.50 6.72
CA GLY A 133 -5.25 -23.97 5.55
C GLY A 133 -3.78 -23.58 5.78
N MET A 134 -3.39 -23.38 7.04
CA MET A 134 -2.05 -22.93 7.45
C MET A 134 -1.43 -23.82 8.53
N THR A 135 -0.11 -23.82 8.62
CA THR A 135 0.66 -24.37 9.73
C THR A 135 1.75 -23.40 10.16
N GLY A 136 1.92 -23.22 11.46
CA GLY A 136 3.01 -22.46 12.03
C GLY A 136 4.34 -23.20 11.90
N CYS A 137 5.35 -22.56 11.32
CA CYS A 137 6.70 -23.11 11.10
C CYS A 137 7.79 -22.46 11.96
N GLY A 138 7.46 -21.43 12.73
CA GLY A 138 8.39 -20.80 13.67
C GLY A 138 7.89 -19.45 14.16
N PHE A 139 8.53 -18.94 15.20
CA PHE A 139 8.34 -17.58 15.68
C PHE A 139 9.65 -17.02 16.20
N TYR A 140 9.74 -15.69 16.26
CA TYR A 140 10.80 -15.01 16.98
C TYR A 140 10.32 -13.67 17.52
N ASP A 141 10.61 -13.43 18.79
CA ASP A 141 10.36 -12.16 19.46
C ASP A 141 11.71 -11.44 19.66
N PRO A 142 11.97 -10.35 18.92
CA PRO A 142 13.18 -9.55 19.10
C PRO A 142 13.14 -8.67 20.36
N GLY A 143 11.99 -8.58 21.05
CA GLY A 143 11.78 -7.67 22.16
C GLY A 143 11.77 -6.18 21.75
N PHE A 144 11.98 -5.31 22.73
CA PHE A 144 12.00 -3.85 22.54
C PHE A 144 13.37 -3.34 22.13
N VAL A 145 13.87 -3.79 20.97
CA VAL A 145 15.20 -3.41 20.43
C VAL A 145 15.07 -2.48 19.22
N SER A 146 16.14 -1.81 18.81
CA SER A 146 16.17 -0.99 17.58
C SER A 146 15.93 -1.82 16.31
N VAL A 147 15.60 -1.16 15.19
CA VAL A 147 15.47 -1.85 13.89
C VAL A 147 16.78 -2.52 13.50
N ASP A 148 17.93 -1.93 13.86
CA ASP A 148 19.25 -2.47 13.54
C ASP A 148 19.56 -3.76 14.30
N GLU A 149 19.27 -3.80 15.60
CA GLU A 149 19.51 -4.97 16.44
C GLU A 149 18.67 -6.18 16.00
N MET A 150 17.40 -5.96 15.64
CA MET A 150 16.53 -7.03 15.11
C MET A 150 16.76 -7.34 13.62
N SER A 151 17.75 -6.71 13.00
CA SER A 151 18.16 -6.90 11.60
C SER A 151 19.42 -7.76 11.48
N SER A 152 19.83 -8.45 12.55
CA SER A 152 21.06 -9.24 12.53
C SER A 152 21.01 -10.34 11.46
N PRO A 153 22.15 -10.67 10.81
CA PRO A 153 22.20 -11.73 9.81
C PRO A 153 21.70 -13.08 10.32
N ASP A 154 21.86 -13.38 11.61
CA ASP A 154 21.42 -14.64 12.21
C ASP A 154 19.90 -14.72 12.32
N ILE A 155 19.23 -13.61 12.64
CA ILE A 155 17.76 -13.54 12.63
C ILE A 155 17.24 -13.77 11.20
N ILE A 156 17.85 -13.14 10.20
CA ILE A 156 17.46 -13.31 8.79
C ILE A 156 17.69 -14.76 8.33
N LYS A 157 18.83 -15.37 8.68
CA LYS A 157 19.12 -16.78 8.39
C LYS A 157 18.10 -17.71 9.02
N MET A 158 17.72 -17.48 10.27
CA MET A 158 16.70 -18.28 10.97
C MET A 158 15.33 -18.18 10.29
N ILE A 159 14.89 -16.98 9.92
CA ILE A 159 13.62 -16.79 9.18
C ILE A 159 13.67 -17.53 7.84
N ASN A 160 14.78 -17.42 7.10
CA ASN A 160 14.95 -18.10 5.82
C ASN A 160 15.00 -19.63 5.98
N ALA A 161 15.65 -20.13 7.04
CA ALA A 161 15.77 -21.56 7.35
C ALA A 161 14.42 -22.20 7.72
N SER A 162 13.46 -21.43 8.23
CA SER A 162 12.11 -21.94 8.52
C SER A 162 11.32 -22.31 7.26
N GLN A 163 11.78 -21.88 6.08
CA GLN A 163 11.10 -22.04 4.80
C GLN A 163 9.65 -21.55 4.82
N ALA A 164 9.40 -20.45 5.54
CA ALA A 164 8.07 -19.86 5.58
C ALA A 164 7.58 -19.51 4.18
N ASP A 165 6.28 -19.73 3.95
CA ASP A 165 5.56 -19.24 2.78
C ASP A 165 5.00 -17.82 3.04
N PHE A 166 4.66 -17.55 4.30
CA PHE A 166 4.13 -16.26 4.77
C PHE A 166 4.81 -15.82 6.08
N LEU A 167 5.53 -14.70 6.02
CA LEU A 167 6.11 -14.03 7.19
C LEU A 167 5.15 -12.93 7.67
N VAL A 168 4.67 -13.09 8.91
CA VAL A 168 3.78 -12.14 9.58
C VAL A 168 4.59 -11.32 10.58
N ILE A 169 4.67 -10.02 10.35
CA ILE A 169 5.43 -9.09 11.19
C ILE A 169 4.45 -8.31 12.06
N ALA A 170 4.58 -8.48 13.37
CA ALA A 170 3.71 -7.90 14.39
C ALA A 170 4.44 -6.88 15.26
N LEU A 171 5.02 -5.86 14.61
CA LEU A 171 5.65 -4.73 15.29
C LEU A 171 4.72 -3.50 15.29
N GLY A 172 5.10 -2.40 15.94
CA GLY A 172 4.43 -1.12 15.70
C GLY A 172 4.55 -0.72 14.21
N ALA A 173 3.54 -0.06 13.64
CA ALA A 173 3.46 0.21 12.19
C ALA A 173 4.75 0.82 11.60
N LYS A 174 5.23 1.93 12.17
CA LYS A 174 6.47 2.60 11.73
C LYS A 174 7.69 1.67 11.78
N LYS A 175 7.85 0.96 12.90
CA LYS A 175 8.99 0.07 13.15
C LYS A 175 8.97 -1.17 12.26
N GLY A 176 7.81 -1.79 12.07
CA GLY A 176 7.63 -2.95 11.20
C GLY A 176 7.85 -2.61 9.73
N GLN A 177 7.35 -1.46 9.29
CA GLN A 177 7.58 -0.96 7.94
C GLN A 177 9.06 -0.62 7.67
N ALA A 178 9.74 0.03 8.63
CA ALA A 178 11.18 0.28 8.53
C ALA A 178 11.99 -1.02 8.48
N TRP A 179 11.65 -2.00 9.31
CA TRP A 179 12.28 -3.32 9.28
C TRP A 179 12.06 -4.04 7.95
N LEU A 180 10.86 -3.98 7.39
CA LEU A 180 10.58 -4.52 6.06
C LEU A 180 11.43 -3.84 4.99
N GLN A 181 11.51 -2.51 4.98
CA GLN A 181 12.33 -1.81 4.00
C GLN A 181 13.80 -2.21 4.05
N LYS A 182 14.35 -2.33 5.26
CA LYS A 182 15.74 -2.73 5.46
C LYS A 182 16.02 -4.19 5.04
N ASN A 183 15.14 -5.13 5.40
CA ASN A 183 15.46 -6.56 5.33
C ASN A 183 14.78 -7.32 4.19
N ARG A 184 13.70 -6.79 3.59
CA ARG A 184 12.87 -7.54 2.61
C ARG A 184 13.68 -8.14 1.47
N HIS A 185 14.77 -7.49 1.07
CA HIS A 185 15.63 -7.97 -0.02
C HIS A 185 16.37 -9.27 0.32
N GLN A 186 16.66 -9.51 1.60
CA GLN A 186 17.40 -10.68 2.10
C GLN A 186 16.47 -11.85 2.51
N LEU A 187 15.15 -11.63 2.48
CA LEU A 187 14.15 -12.65 2.83
C LEU A 187 13.76 -13.47 1.60
N ASN A 188 13.75 -14.80 1.78
CA ASN A 188 13.34 -15.79 0.78
C ASN A 188 11.85 -16.12 0.85
N THR A 189 11.16 -15.66 1.90
CA THR A 189 9.74 -15.88 2.07
C THR A 189 8.93 -15.22 0.95
N PRO A 190 8.06 -15.95 0.23
CA PRO A 190 7.27 -15.40 -0.87
C PRO A 190 6.39 -14.23 -0.42
N VAL A 191 5.61 -14.40 0.65
CA VAL A 191 4.69 -13.36 1.12
C VAL A 191 5.20 -12.78 2.43
N ILE A 192 5.40 -11.48 2.47
CA ILE A 192 5.79 -10.75 3.69
C ILE A 192 4.77 -9.65 3.95
N SER A 193 4.31 -9.51 5.19
CA SER A 193 3.34 -8.47 5.54
C SER A 193 3.49 -7.99 6.98
N HIS A 194 3.29 -6.69 7.17
CA HIS A 194 3.10 -6.11 8.50
C HIS A 194 1.62 -6.22 8.87
N LEU A 195 1.31 -7.12 9.81
CA LEU A 195 -0.04 -7.40 10.27
C LEU A 195 -0.12 -7.29 11.80
N GLY A 196 0.20 -6.10 12.33
CA GLY A 196 0.35 -5.80 13.76
C GLY A 196 -0.60 -6.56 14.70
N ALA A 197 -1.90 -6.25 14.66
CA ALA A 197 -2.88 -6.83 15.58
C ALA A 197 -3.29 -8.27 15.24
N VAL A 198 -2.91 -8.81 14.08
CA VAL A 198 -3.32 -10.16 13.66
C VAL A 198 -2.75 -11.22 14.58
N ILE A 199 -1.50 -11.04 15.03
CA ILE A 199 -0.89 -11.99 15.97
C ILE A 199 -1.70 -12.09 17.28
N ASN A 200 -2.23 -10.96 17.76
CA ASN A 200 -3.02 -10.90 18.99
C ASN A 200 -4.38 -11.58 18.81
N PHE A 201 -5.01 -11.44 17.63
CA PHE A 201 -6.25 -12.15 17.31
C PHE A 201 -6.03 -13.66 17.21
N VAL A 202 -4.94 -14.09 16.55
CA VAL A 202 -4.61 -15.53 16.41
C VAL A 202 -4.25 -16.14 17.76
N ALA A 203 -3.53 -15.41 18.61
CA ALA A 203 -3.22 -15.82 19.98
C ALA A 203 -4.46 -15.84 20.91
N GLY A 204 -5.62 -15.35 20.46
CA GLY A 204 -6.84 -15.25 21.28
C GLY A 204 -6.80 -14.16 22.37
N SER A 205 -5.75 -13.35 22.39
CA SER A 205 -5.56 -12.29 23.40
C SER A 205 -6.52 -11.09 23.22
N ILE A 206 -7.03 -10.87 22.01
CA ILE A 206 -8.00 -9.81 21.69
C ILE A 206 -9.15 -10.44 20.89
N GLN A 207 -10.40 -10.06 21.20
CA GLN A 207 -11.56 -10.52 20.43
C GLN A 207 -11.82 -9.61 19.23
N ARG A 208 -12.18 -10.20 18.08
CA ARG A 208 -12.63 -9.42 16.92
C ARG A 208 -13.96 -8.73 17.23
N ALA A 209 -14.19 -7.57 16.61
CA ALA A 209 -15.49 -6.92 16.68
C ALA A 209 -16.56 -7.81 16.02
N PRO A 210 -17.81 -7.84 16.52
CA PRO A 210 -18.88 -8.58 15.87
C PRO A 210 -19.09 -8.14 14.41
N ILE A 211 -19.53 -9.04 13.53
CA ILE A 211 -19.63 -8.79 12.08
C ILE A 211 -20.46 -7.54 11.74
N LEU A 212 -21.55 -7.28 12.47
CA LEU A 212 -22.37 -6.08 12.29
C LEU A 212 -21.56 -4.79 12.56
N TRP A 213 -20.76 -4.77 13.63
CA TRP A 213 -19.88 -3.64 13.95
C TRP A 213 -18.82 -3.45 12.88
N GLN A 214 -18.27 -4.55 12.34
CA GLN A 214 -17.34 -4.49 11.21
C GLN A 214 -17.98 -3.87 9.96
N ARG A 215 -19.22 -4.28 9.63
CA ARG A 215 -19.97 -3.78 8.47
C ARG A 215 -20.35 -2.30 8.59
N PHE A 216 -20.72 -1.85 9.79
CA PHE A 216 -20.98 -0.43 10.06
C PHE A 216 -19.73 0.42 10.24
N GLY A 217 -18.53 -0.18 10.24
CA GLY A 217 -17.27 0.53 10.45
C GLY A 217 -17.04 0.98 11.90
N LEU A 218 -17.70 0.34 12.87
CA LEU A 218 -17.62 0.64 14.30
C LEU A 218 -16.55 -0.21 15.02
N GLU A 219 -15.66 -0.88 14.29
CA GLU A 219 -14.59 -1.69 14.90
C GLU A 219 -13.72 -0.91 15.86
N TRP A 220 -13.53 0.39 15.59
CA TRP A 220 -12.76 1.27 16.44
C TRP A 220 -13.41 1.44 17.82
N VAL A 221 -14.74 1.48 17.91
CA VAL A 221 -15.46 1.55 19.20
C VAL A 221 -15.24 0.27 20.00
N TRP A 222 -15.37 -0.89 19.32
CA TRP A 222 -15.10 -2.19 19.95
C TRP A 222 -13.65 -2.31 20.43
N ARG A 223 -12.70 -1.76 19.67
CA ARG A 223 -11.29 -1.71 20.09
C ARG A 223 -11.07 -0.79 21.28
N ILE A 224 -11.67 0.40 21.33
CA ILE A 224 -11.60 1.27 22.52
C ILE A 224 -12.17 0.56 23.74
N ARG A 225 -13.26 -0.21 23.58
CA ARG A 225 -13.83 -1.01 24.69
C ARG A 225 -12.83 -2.02 25.26
N GLN A 226 -12.04 -2.68 24.41
CA GLN A 226 -11.04 -3.66 24.85
C GLN A 226 -9.71 -3.03 25.26
N GLU A 227 -9.32 -1.94 24.63
CA GLU A 227 -8.05 -1.23 24.83
C GLU A 227 -8.34 0.28 24.99
N PRO A 228 -8.76 0.73 26.20
CA PRO A 228 -9.21 2.11 26.42
C PRO A 228 -8.21 3.16 25.95
N ASN A 229 -6.92 2.92 26.15
CA ASN A 229 -5.83 3.83 25.77
C ASN A 229 -5.82 4.22 24.27
N LEU A 230 -6.47 3.44 23.39
CA LEU A 230 -6.61 3.76 21.97
C LEU A 230 -7.54 4.93 21.68
N TRP A 231 -8.35 5.39 22.64
CA TRP A 231 -9.29 6.50 22.43
C TRP A 231 -8.58 7.77 21.93
N ARG A 232 -7.41 8.09 22.50
CA ARG A 232 -6.61 9.27 22.11
C ARG A 232 -6.18 9.20 20.65
N ARG A 233 -5.75 8.01 20.22
CA ARG A 233 -5.36 7.74 18.84
C ARG A 233 -6.55 7.89 17.91
N TYR A 234 -7.68 7.25 18.20
CA TYR A 234 -8.87 7.32 17.35
C TYR A 234 -9.46 8.73 17.28
N PHE A 235 -9.41 9.50 18.37
CA PHE A 235 -9.82 10.91 18.37
C PHE A 235 -8.92 11.75 17.47
N SER A 236 -7.59 11.62 17.59
CA SER A 236 -6.61 12.25 16.70
C SER A 236 -6.83 11.87 15.23
N ASP A 237 -6.97 10.57 14.95
CA ASP A 237 -7.21 10.06 13.60
C ASP A 237 -8.54 10.61 13.04
N GLY A 238 -9.58 10.70 13.88
CA GLY A 238 -10.89 11.26 13.51
C GLY A 238 -10.82 12.74 13.14
N LEU A 239 -10.10 13.57 13.93
CA LEU A 239 -9.87 14.98 13.61
C LEU A 239 -9.08 15.15 12.33
N ALA A 240 -8.01 14.36 12.15
CA ALA A 240 -7.21 14.39 10.93
C ALA A 240 -8.03 13.95 9.70
N PHE A 241 -8.88 12.92 9.84
CA PHE A 241 -9.80 12.50 8.79
C PHE A 241 -10.81 13.59 8.43
N PHE A 242 -11.41 14.25 9.41
CA PHE A 242 -12.33 15.36 9.16
C PHE A 242 -11.63 16.52 8.43
N LYS A 243 -10.39 16.85 8.83
CA LYS A 243 -9.56 17.83 8.14
C LYS A 243 -9.30 17.43 6.68
N PHE A 244 -8.91 16.19 6.41
CA PHE A 244 -8.72 15.72 5.03
C PHE A 244 -10.03 15.73 4.24
N LEU A 245 -11.15 15.36 4.85
CA LEU A 245 -12.44 15.36 4.20
C LEU A 245 -12.80 16.78 3.72
N LEU A 246 -12.66 17.78 4.60
CA LEU A 246 -13.01 19.17 4.29
C LEU A 246 -12.00 19.86 3.35
N LEU A 247 -10.70 19.67 3.56
CA LEU A 247 -9.67 20.45 2.86
C LEU A 247 -9.18 19.78 1.57
N ASN A 248 -9.28 18.45 1.49
CA ASN A 248 -8.75 17.67 0.37
C ASN A 248 -9.87 16.97 -0.40
N VAL A 249 -10.59 16.06 0.26
CA VAL A 249 -11.44 15.08 -0.43
C VAL A 249 -12.71 15.70 -1.00
N ILE A 250 -13.47 16.50 -0.24
CA ILE A 250 -14.68 17.16 -0.75
C ILE A 250 -14.33 18.16 -1.87
N PRO A 251 -13.35 19.07 -1.70
CA PRO A 251 -12.94 19.96 -2.78
C PRO A 251 -12.44 19.20 -4.01
N LEU A 252 -11.71 18.08 -3.82
CA LEU A 252 -11.29 17.21 -4.92
C LEU A 252 -12.49 16.62 -5.64
N ALA A 253 -13.45 16.04 -4.92
CA ALA A 253 -14.63 15.43 -5.50
C ALA A 253 -15.44 16.43 -6.35
N ILE A 254 -15.62 17.65 -5.85
CA ILE A 254 -16.32 18.72 -6.57
C ILE A 254 -15.51 19.13 -7.81
N TYR A 255 -14.20 19.38 -7.64
CA TYR A 255 -13.34 19.88 -8.71
C TYR A 255 -13.14 18.84 -9.82
N ASP A 256 -12.94 17.58 -9.47
CA ASP A 256 -12.82 16.45 -10.38
C ASP A 256 -14.10 16.26 -11.21
N ARG A 257 -15.28 16.24 -10.57
CA ARG A 257 -16.57 16.15 -11.27
C ARG A 257 -16.82 17.33 -12.20
N TRP A 258 -16.40 18.53 -11.80
CA TRP A 258 -16.49 19.71 -12.66
C TRP A 258 -15.58 19.58 -13.88
N LEU A 259 -14.30 19.21 -13.70
CA LEU A 259 -13.36 19.02 -14.80
C LEU A 259 -13.81 17.92 -15.78
N LYS A 260 -14.36 16.81 -15.28
CA LYS A 260 -14.92 15.73 -16.13
C LYS A 260 -16.06 16.18 -17.05
N ARG A 261 -16.71 17.32 -16.78
CA ARG A 261 -17.76 17.91 -17.63
C ARG A 261 -17.22 18.90 -18.67
N THR A 262 -15.94 19.24 -18.62
CA THR A 262 -15.31 20.19 -19.56
C THR A 262 -14.84 19.47 -20.83
N ALA A 263 -14.72 20.21 -21.94
CA ALA A 263 -14.14 19.70 -23.17
C ALA A 263 -12.69 19.22 -22.99
N ASP A 264 -11.96 19.82 -22.04
CA ASP A 264 -10.59 19.43 -21.70
C ASP A 264 -10.49 17.94 -21.30
N TYR A 265 -11.49 17.38 -20.61
CA TYR A 265 -11.47 15.97 -20.20
C TYR A 265 -11.41 15.00 -21.38
N GLN A 266 -12.02 15.37 -22.52
CA GLN A 266 -12.07 14.55 -23.73
C GLN A 266 -10.86 14.74 -24.65
N LEU A 267 -9.91 15.61 -24.30
CA LEU A 267 -8.73 15.83 -25.13
C LEU A 267 -7.87 14.57 -25.19
N PRO A 268 -7.50 14.12 -26.40
CA PRO A 268 -6.73 12.90 -26.58
C PRO A 268 -5.37 13.05 -25.90
N ASN A 269 -4.91 11.95 -25.32
CA ASN A 269 -3.59 11.92 -24.71
C ASN A 269 -2.49 11.76 -25.76
N ALA A 270 -1.44 12.57 -25.62
CA ALA A 270 -0.24 12.50 -26.44
C ALA A 270 0.99 12.45 -25.53
N LEU A 271 1.93 11.60 -25.93
CA LEU A 271 3.21 11.40 -25.25
C LEU A 271 4.29 11.44 -26.33
N SER A 272 5.28 12.31 -26.17
CA SER A 272 6.47 12.35 -27.02
C SER A 272 7.72 12.44 -26.16
N SER A 273 8.78 11.76 -26.60
CA SER A 273 10.12 11.88 -26.01
C SER A 273 10.93 12.76 -26.94
N GLU A 274 11.42 13.89 -26.45
CA GLU A 274 12.41 14.68 -27.19
C GLU A 274 13.78 14.12 -26.81
N GLN A 275 14.56 13.72 -27.83
CA GLN A 275 15.88 13.08 -27.76
C GLN A 275 15.88 11.54 -27.66
N ALA A 276 16.89 10.94 -28.30
CA ALA A 276 17.17 9.50 -28.30
C ALA A 276 17.53 8.97 -26.89
N GLU A 277 17.84 9.88 -25.96
CA GLU A 277 18.06 9.66 -24.54
C GLU A 277 16.88 10.27 -23.77
N SER A 278 16.12 9.44 -23.07
CA SER A 278 14.79 9.65 -22.46
C SER A 278 14.65 10.69 -21.35
N LYS A 279 15.46 11.75 -21.37
CA LYS A 279 15.53 12.73 -20.29
C LYS A 279 14.29 13.62 -20.21
N LEU A 280 13.70 13.99 -21.34
CA LEU A 280 12.53 14.88 -21.41
C LEU A 280 11.34 14.19 -22.09
N ILE A 281 10.26 14.05 -21.34
CA ILE A 281 9.00 13.44 -21.80
C ILE A 281 7.92 14.52 -21.79
N ASN A 282 7.44 14.87 -22.98
CA ASN A 282 6.29 15.76 -23.14
C ASN A 282 4.99 14.98 -22.92
N ILE A 283 4.17 15.49 -22.00
CA ILE A 283 2.86 14.93 -21.67
C ILE A 283 1.79 15.97 -21.99
N ALA A 284 0.88 15.63 -22.91
CA ALA A 284 -0.15 16.52 -23.41
C ALA A 284 -1.53 15.86 -23.42
N GLY A 285 -2.58 16.68 -23.26
CA GLY A 285 -3.97 16.23 -23.25
C GLY A 285 -4.43 15.75 -21.87
N SER A 286 -5.32 14.78 -21.83
CA SER A 286 -6.00 14.34 -20.61
C SER A 286 -5.80 12.86 -20.33
N PHE A 287 -5.37 12.53 -19.11
CA PHE A 287 -5.06 11.17 -18.71
C PHE A 287 -6.05 10.69 -17.64
N HIS A 288 -6.71 9.58 -17.92
CA HIS A 288 -7.65 8.96 -17.00
C HIS A 288 -7.58 7.44 -17.15
N TYR A 289 -8.10 6.70 -16.18
CA TYR A 289 -8.04 5.24 -16.11
C TYR A 289 -8.23 4.53 -17.47
N GLY A 290 -9.23 4.94 -18.25
CA GLY A 290 -9.54 4.35 -19.56
C GLY A 290 -8.49 4.56 -20.68
N ASN A 291 -7.46 5.38 -20.50
CA ASN A 291 -6.47 5.68 -21.56
C ASN A 291 -5.00 5.57 -21.13
N LEU A 292 -4.70 4.84 -20.04
CA LEU A 292 -3.34 4.78 -19.46
C LEU A 292 -2.37 3.81 -20.13
N GLU A 293 -2.81 2.97 -21.06
CA GLU A 293 -1.96 1.92 -21.66
C GLU A 293 -0.68 2.49 -22.34
N LYS A 294 -0.81 3.65 -23.01
CA LYS A 294 0.33 4.35 -23.62
C LYS A 294 1.32 4.87 -22.56
N VAL A 295 0.82 5.33 -21.42
CA VAL A 295 1.64 5.79 -20.29
C VAL A 295 2.42 4.63 -19.70
N GLU A 296 1.75 3.50 -19.45
CA GLU A 296 2.39 2.30 -18.92
C GLU A 296 3.50 1.80 -19.84
N SER A 297 3.23 1.76 -21.15
CA SER A 297 4.19 1.33 -22.16
C SER A 297 5.40 2.26 -22.23
N LEU A 298 5.19 3.57 -22.13
CA LEU A 298 6.27 4.55 -22.12
C LEU A 298 7.10 4.45 -20.84
N PHE A 299 6.47 4.47 -19.67
CA PHE A 299 7.17 4.34 -18.39
C PHE A 299 7.97 3.04 -18.33
N PHE A 300 7.43 1.95 -18.85
CA PHE A 300 8.16 0.69 -18.97
C PHE A 300 9.41 0.80 -19.84
N LYS A 301 9.31 1.43 -21.02
CA LYS A 301 10.47 1.68 -21.89
C LYS A 301 11.54 2.52 -21.19
N VAL A 302 11.13 3.58 -20.47
CA VAL A 302 12.05 4.47 -19.75
C VAL A 302 12.77 3.75 -18.60
N LEU A 303 12.09 2.83 -17.92
CA LEU A 303 12.69 2.02 -16.86
C LEU A 303 13.64 0.93 -17.38
N GLN A 304 13.53 0.54 -18.65
CA GLN A 304 14.43 -0.45 -19.27
C GLN A 304 15.73 0.15 -19.82
N GLN A 305 15.79 1.47 -19.97
CA GLN A 305 17.00 2.13 -20.45
C GLN A 305 18.07 2.15 -19.35
N ASP A 306 19.29 1.82 -19.74
CA ASP A 306 20.47 1.83 -18.86
C ASP A 306 21.07 3.24 -18.84
N ASN A 307 20.31 4.19 -18.28
CA ASN A 307 20.75 5.57 -18.07
C ASN A 307 20.41 6.00 -16.64
N HIS A 308 21.35 6.69 -16.00
CA HIS A 308 21.24 7.24 -14.64
C HIS A 308 20.64 8.66 -14.59
N ASP A 309 20.30 9.25 -15.73
CA ASP A 309 19.69 10.57 -15.78
C ASP A 309 18.32 10.62 -15.08
N GLU A 310 18.06 11.78 -14.49
CA GLU A 310 16.72 12.19 -14.02
C GLU A 310 15.74 12.25 -15.20
N VAL A 311 14.49 11.88 -14.93
CA VAL A 311 13.41 11.94 -15.91
C VAL A 311 12.59 13.20 -15.68
N GLU A 312 12.48 14.06 -16.67
CA GLU A 312 11.64 15.26 -16.62
C GLU A 312 10.35 15.03 -17.41
N LEU A 313 9.20 15.25 -16.78
CA LEU A 313 7.89 15.25 -17.43
C LEU A 313 7.45 16.69 -17.67
N ASN A 314 7.55 17.15 -18.92
CA ASN A 314 7.02 18.46 -19.32
C ASN A 314 5.50 18.40 -19.42
N CYS A 315 4.85 19.11 -18.51
CA CYS A 315 3.41 19.09 -18.31
C CYS A 315 2.68 20.30 -18.90
N ALA A 316 3.35 21.15 -19.70
CA ALA A 316 2.80 22.41 -20.21
C ALA A 316 1.43 22.26 -20.90
N GLN A 317 1.23 21.14 -21.61
CA GLN A 317 0.01 20.84 -22.35
C GLN A 317 -0.91 19.84 -21.65
N LEU A 318 -0.67 19.55 -20.36
CA LEU A 318 -1.49 18.65 -19.56
C LEU A 318 -2.80 19.35 -19.13
N ARG A 319 -3.93 18.74 -19.47
CA ARG A 319 -5.25 19.35 -19.32
C ARG A 319 -6.06 18.77 -18.17
N TYR A 320 -5.86 17.48 -17.91
CA TYR A 320 -6.50 16.75 -16.81
C TYR A 320 -5.72 15.47 -16.45
N ILE A 321 -5.76 15.08 -15.16
CA ILE A 321 -5.28 13.80 -14.65
C ILE A 321 -6.26 13.27 -13.59
N ASP A 322 -6.46 11.95 -13.53
CA ASP A 322 -7.23 11.32 -12.45
C ASP A 322 -6.34 10.61 -11.41
N SER A 323 -6.98 10.07 -10.37
CA SER A 323 -6.30 9.33 -9.31
C SER A 323 -5.63 8.02 -9.79
N ALA A 324 -6.04 7.46 -10.94
CA ALA A 324 -5.38 6.29 -11.53
C ALA A 324 -4.04 6.70 -12.19
N PHE A 325 -4.03 7.78 -12.98
CA PHE A 325 -2.79 8.33 -13.53
C PHE A 325 -1.80 8.69 -12.42
N ILE A 326 -2.28 9.36 -11.36
CA ILE A 326 -1.45 9.69 -10.20
C ILE A 326 -0.85 8.43 -9.58
N ALA A 327 -1.61 7.34 -9.42
CA ALA A 327 -1.06 6.08 -8.90
C ALA A 327 0.05 5.51 -9.81
N LYS A 328 -0.11 5.59 -11.14
CA LYS A 328 0.95 5.18 -12.08
C LYS A 328 2.20 6.03 -11.94
N LEU A 329 2.05 7.34 -11.73
CA LEU A 329 3.17 8.25 -11.53
C LEU A 329 3.91 7.94 -10.21
N LEU A 330 3.19 7.64 -9.12
CA LEU A 330 3.81 7.22 -7.85
C LEU A 330 4.57 5.89 -8.00
N LEU A 331 4.01 4.93 -8.73
CA LEU A 331 4.67 3.65 -9.03
C LEU A 331 5.87 3.81 -9.97
N PHE A 332 5.81 4.75 -10.90
CA PHE A 332 6.94 5.08 -11.77
C PHE A 332 8.10 5.68 -10.97
N GLN A 333 7.81 6.68 -10.12
CA GLN A 333 8.79 7.25 -9.17
C GLN A 333 9.41 6.16 -8.29
N ARG A 334 8.61 5.21 -7.76
CA ARG A 334 9.11 4.07 -6.97
C ARG A 334 10.19 3.29 -7.72
N TYR A 335 9.95 2.97 -8.98
CA TYR A 335 10.90 2.19 -9.78
C TYR A 335 12.15 2.98 -10.14
N LEU A 336 12.01 4.27 -10.45
CA LEU A 336 13.15 5.17 -10.65
C LEU A 336 14.00 5.27 -9.39
N ASN A 337 13.39 5.42 -8.20
CA ASN A 337 14.11 5.48 -6.93
C ASN A 337 14.97 4.22 -6.70
N LYS A 338 14.47 3.03 -7.08
CA LYS A 338 15.23 1.78 -6.99
C LYS A 338 16.43 1.72 -7.93
N GLN A 339 16.42 2.51 -9.00
CA GLN A 339 17.52 2.68 -9.94
C GLN A 339 18.42 3.88 -9.58
N GLY A 340 18.18 4.55 -8.45
CA GLY A 340 18.89 5.78 -8.06
C GLY A 340 18.49 7.01 -8.88
N ARG A 341 17.38 6.96 -9.61
CA ARG A 341 16.86 8.02 -10.48
C ARG A 341 15.64 8.70 -9.84
N GLN A 342 15.26 9.87 -10.32
CA GLN A 342 14.06 10.59 -9.88
C GLN A 342 13.24 11.09 -11.07
N VAL A 343 11.94 11.35 -10.84
CA VAL A 343 11.11 12.07 -11.80
C VAL A 343 10.79 13.48 -11.30
N SER A 344 10.94 14.46 -12.19
CA SER A 344 10.55 15.85 -11.96
C SER A 344 9.41 16.24 -12.90
N LEU A 345 8.58 17.19 -12.46
CA LEU A 345 7.44 17.71 -13.22
C LEU A 345 7.70 19.19 -13.54
N SER A 346 7.86 19.52 -14.82
CA SER A 346 8.06 20.90 -15.25
C SER A 346 6.82 21.49 -15.91
N ASN A 347 6.71 22.82 -15.88
CA ASN A 347 5.63 23.58 -16.53
C ASN A 347 4.23 23.15 -16.11
N LEU A 348 4.05 22.73 -14.84
CA LEU A 348 2.78 22.23 -14.34
C LEU A 348 1.68 23.32 -14.36
N PRO A 349 0.59 23.14 -15.11
CA PRO A 349 -0.51 24.10 -15.14
C PRO A 349 -1.19 24.21 -13.76
N CYS A 350 -1.68 25.40 -13.41
CA CYS A 350 -2.31 25.65 -12.09
C CYS A 350 -3.43 24.65 -11.74
N ARG A 351 -4.20 24.23 -12.75
CA ARG A 351 -5.23 23.20 -12.62
C ARG A 351 -4.68 21.83 -12.18
N ILE A 352 -3.54 21.42 -12.73
CA ILE A 352 -2.90 20.15 -12.40
C ILE A 352 -2.23 20.25 -11.03
N LYS A 353 -1.56 21.37 -10.72
CA LYS A 353 -1.04 21.66 -9.37
C LYS A 353 -2.15 21.54 -8.32
N ARG A 354 -3.37 22.05 -8.63
CA ARG A 354 -4.54 21.91 -7.75
C ARG A 354 -4.98 20.46 -7.58
N LEU A 355 -5.07 19.66 -8.65
CA LEU A 355 -5.40 18.23 -8.56
C LEU A 355 -4.39 17.46 -7.69
N LEU A 356 -3.10 17.65 -7.94
CA LEU A 356 -2.02 17.01 -7.17
C LEU A 356 -2.03 17.44 -5.70
N ARG A 357 -2.25 18.73 -5.41
CA ARG A 357 -2.34 19.25 -4.03
C ARG A 357 -3.52 18.63 -3.29
N LEU A 358 -4.70 18.58 -3.93
CA LEU A 358 -5.90 18.00 -3.31
C LEU A 358 -5.77 16.48 -3.11
N ASN A 359 -5.03 15.78 -3.98
CA ASN A 359 -4.67 14.37 -3.80
C ASN A 359 -3.53 14.13 -2.79
N ASN A 360 -2.94 15.16 -2.17
CA ASN A 360 -1.75 15.05 -1.31
C ASN A 360 -0.51 14.43 -2.00
N THR A 361 -0.37 14.65 -3.30
CA THR A 361 0.75 14.10 -4.10
C THR A 361 1.71 15.15 -4.62
N LEU A 362 1.35 16.44 -4.59
CA LEU A 362 2.22 17.50 -5.15
C LEU A 362 3.64 17.47 -4.55
N ASN A 363 3.74 17.34 -3.23
CA ASN A 363 5.01 17.31 -2.50
C ASN A 363 5.79 15.99 -2.67
N ARG A 364 5.27 15.02 -3.43
CA ARG A 364 5.95 13.73 -3.71
C ARG A 364 6.82 13.78 -4.95
N PHE A 365 6.72 14.84 -5.74
CA PHE A 365 7.46 15.03 -6.96
C PHE A 365 8.27 16.31 -6.86
N GLN A 366 9.49 16.30 -7.40
CA GLN A 366 10.17 17.56 -7.67
C GLN A 366 9.39 18.30 -8.75
N HIS A 367 9.18 19.61 -8.59
CA HIS A 367 8.50 20.40 -9.61
C HIS A 367 9.10 21.79 -9.76
N LYS A 368 9.12 22.30 -11.00
CA LYS A 368 9.55 23.66 -11.34
C LYS A 368 8.39 24.44 -11.95
#